data_AF-A0A961XPI9-F1
#
_entry.id   AF-A0A961XPI9-F1
#
_cell.length_a   1.000
_cell.length_b   1.000
_cell.length_c   1.000
_cell.angle_alpha   90.00
_cell.angle_beta   90.00
_cell.angle_gamma   90.00
#
_symmetry.space_group_name_H-M   'P 1'
#
loop_
_entity.id
_entity.type
_entity.pdbx_description
1 polymer ?
#
loop_
_entity_poly.entity_id
_entity_poly.type
_entity_poly.pdbx_seq_one_letter_code
_entity_poly.pdbx_strand_id
1 'polypeptide(L)' 'MEALLISYMPIVVFVGLCLVIGLALMVAPFLVAYKAPDAEKLSAYECGFNAFDDARMKFDVRFYLVAILF' A
#
# COMPACT_ATOMS: atom_id res chain seq x y z
N MET A 1 12.33 -19.48 28.58
CA MET A 1 12.48 -18.80 27.27
C MET A 1 11.74 -19.57 26.17
N GLU A 2 12.02 -20.86 26.01
CA GLU A 2 11.33 -21.80 25.09
C GLU A 2 9.80 -21.68 25.08
N ALA A 3 9.14 -21.78 26.25
CA ALA A 3 7.68 -21.73 26.34
C ALA A 3 7.08 -20.41 25.82
N LEU A 4 7.78 -19.28 26.01
CA LEU A 4 7.34 -17.98 25.49
C LEU A 4 7.46 -17.94 23.96
N LEU A 5 8.57 -18.43 23.39
CA LEU A 5 8.76 -18.45 21.93
C LEU A 5 7.71 -19.33 21.23
N ILE A 6 7.34 -20.46 21.85
CA ILE A 6 6.28 -21.34 21.34
C ILE A 6 4.92 -20.61 21.32
N SER A 7 4.64 -19.74 22.29
CA SER A 7 3.41 -18.91 22.29
C SER A 7 3.37 -17.87 21.19
N TYR A 8 4.52 -17.35 20.73
CA TYR A 8 4.59 -16.37 19.63
C TYR A 8 4.69 -17.02 18.23
N MET A 9 5.05 -18.30 18.15
CA MET A 9 5.17 -19.04 16.88
C MET A 9 3.92 -18.92 15.98
N PRO A 10 2.67 -19.05 16.48
CA PRO A 10 1.49 -18.91 15.65
C PRO A 10 1.35 -17.51 15.03
N ILE A 11 1.78 -16.46 15.72
CA ILE A 11 1.73 -15.08 15.22
C ILE A 11 2.67 -14.93 14.03
N VAL A 12 3.89 -15.45 14.13
CA VAL A 12 4.88 -15.38 13.04
C VAL A 12 4.40 -16.17 11.82
N VAL A 13 3.86 -17.36 12.04
CA VAL A 13 3.27 -18.18 10.96
C VAL A 13 2.12 -17.46 10.28
N PHE A 14 1.23 -16.82 11.06
CA PHE A 14 0.11 -16.08 10.52
C PHE A 14 0.56 -14.86 9.69
N VAL A 15 1.53 -14.09 10.19
CA VAL A 15 2.13 -12.97 9.43
C VAL A 15 2.74 -13.48 8.12
N GLY A 16 3.49 -14.59 8.16
CA GLY A 16 4.04 -15.22 6.96
C GLY A 16 2.96 -15.61 5.96
N LEU A 17 1.88 -16.25 6.41
CA LEU A 17 0.76 -16.64 5.57
C LEU A 17 0.07 -15.42 4.94
N CYS A 18 -0.21 -14.37 5.71
CA CYS A 18 -0.78 -13.13 5.21
C CYS A 18 0.10 -12.47 4.15
N LEU A 19 1.42 -12.45 4.35
CA LEU A 19 2.37 -11.93 3.37
C LEU A 19 2.35 -12.74 2.07
N VAL A 20 2.37 -14.07 2.17
CA VAL A 20 2.33 -14.96 0.99
C VAL A 20 1.06 -14.73 0.18
N ILE A 21 -0.10 -14.73 0.84
CA ILE A 21 -1.39 -14.53 0.17
C ILE A 21 -1.47 -13.11 -0.42
N GLY A 22 -1.08 -12.09 0.35
CA GLY A 22 -1.10 -10.70 -0.10
C GLY A 22 -0.21 -10.48 -1.33
N LEU A 23 1.00 -11.03 -1.33
CA LEU A 23 1.91 -10.97 -2.48
C LEU A 23 1.35 -11.75 -3.67
N ALA A 24 0.78 -12.94 -3.45
CA ALA A 24 0.17 -13.72 -4.53
C ALA A 24 -0.97 -12.94 -5.22
N LEU A 25 -1.85 -12.32 -4.43
CA LEU A 25 -2.95 -11.50 -4.95
C LEU A 25 -2.46 -10.20 -5.60
N MET A 26 -1.37 -9.62 -5.11
CA MET A 26 -0.76 -8.44 -5.73
C MET A 26 -0.10 -8.79 -7.07
N VAL A 27 0.53 -9.95 -7.20
CA VAL A 27 1.25 -10.39 -8.40
C VAL A 27 0.30 -10.97 -9.47
N ALA A 28 -0.76 -11.66 -9.07
CA ALA A 28 -1.67 -12.36 -9.99
C ALA A 28 -2.22 -11.48 -11.14
N PRO A 29 -2.65 -10.22 -10.92
CA PRO A 29 -3.12 -9.35 -12.00
C PRO A 29 -2.04 -9.06 -13.05
N PHE A 30 -0.77 -9.00 -12.66
CA PHE A 30 0.32 -8.77 -13.62
C PHE A 30 0.52 -9.95 -14.58
N LEU A 31 0.09 -11.15 -14.21
CA LEU A 31 0.20 -12.38 -15.02
C LEU A 31 -1.08 -12.66 -15.82
N VAL A 32 -2.25 -12.43 -15.23
CA VAL A 32 -3.54 -12.90 -15.77
C VAL A 32 -4.39 -11.77 -16.37
N ALA A 33 -4.24 -10.52 -15.91
CA ALA A 33 -5.13 -9.45 -16.35
C ALA A 33 -4.81 -8.96 -17.78
N TYR A 34 -5.86 -8.60 -18.52
CA TYR A 34 -5.74 -7.95 -19.81
C TYR A 34 -5.04 -6.58 -19.67
N LYS A 35 -4.05 -6.31 -20.53
CA LYS A 35 -3.26 -5.08 -20.52
C LYS A 35 -3.51 -4.27 -21.78
N ALA A 36 -4.04 -3.06 -21.63
CA ALA A 36 -4.19 -2.08 -22.70
C ALA A 36 -3.81 -0.67 -22.19
N PRO A 37 -2.51 -0.43 -21.92
CA PRO A 37 -2.01 0.87 -21.49
C PRO A 37 -2.08 1.88 -22.63
N ASP A 38 -2.51 3.10 -22.32
CA ASP A 38 -2.41 4.26 -23.20
C ASP A 38 -2.06 5.50 -22.36
N ALA A 39 -1.68 6.60 -23.01
CA ALA A 39 -1.18 7.79 -22.33
C ALA A 39 -2.21 8.40 -21.37
N GLU A 40 -3.50 8.35 -21.71
CA GLU A 40 -4.58 8.90 -20.87
C GLU A 40 -4.90 7.98 -19.69
N LYS A 41 -4.90 6.65 -19.85
CA LYS A 41 -5.07 5.71 -18.72
C LYS A 41 -3.94 5.77 -17.70
N LEU A 42 -2.76 6.21 -18.13
CA LEU A 42 -1.57 6.34 -17.29
C LEU A 42 -1.36 7.77 -16.76
N SER A 43 -2.18 8.73 -17.17
CA SER A 43 -2.12 10.10 -16.68
C SER A 43 -2.77 10.22 -15.30
N ALA A 44 -2.45 11.30 -14.58
CA ALA A 44 -3.09 11.59 -13.31
C ALA A 44 -4.59 11.88 -13.52
N TYR A 45 -5.42 11.33 -12.65
CA TYR A 45 -6.86 11.61 -12.70
C TYR A 45 -7.15 13.03 -12.24
N GLU A 46 -7.61 13.87 -13.17
CA GLU A 46 -8.07 15.24 -12.90
C GLU A 46 -9.32 15.54 -13.77
N CYS A 47 -10.35 14.68 -13.68
CA CYS A 47 -11.61 14.85 -14.42
C CYS A 47 -11.47 15.07 -15.95
N GLY A 48 -10.42 14.51 -16.56
CA GLY A 48 -10.11 14.67 -17.99
C GLY A 48 -9.28 15.90 -18.34
N PHE A 49 -8.78 16.64 -17.34
CA PHE A 49 -7.84 17.73 -17.51
C PHE A 49 -6.41 17.28 -17.18
N ASN A 50 -5.43 18.09 -17.58
CA ASN A 50 -4.07 17.95 -17.09
C ASN A 50 -4.01 18.36 -15.62
N ALA A 51 -3.17 17.70 -14.83
CA ALA A 51 -2.93 18.07 -13.45
C ALA A 51 -2.57 19.57 -13.36
N PHE A 52 -3.35 20.29 -12.56
CA PHE A 52 -3.12 21.70 -12.27
C PHE A 52 -2.13 21.82 -11.11
N ASP A 53 -1.32 22.88 -11.12
CA ASP A 53 -0.39 23.25 -10.04
C ASP A 53 0.72 22.23 -9.69
N ASP A 54 1.67 22.68 -8.85
CA ASP A 54 2.71 21.83 -8.27
C ASP A 54 2.11 21.01 -7.11
N ALA A 55 2.32 19.68 -7.13
CA ALA A 55 1.90 18.78 -6.07
C ALA A 55 2.60 19.05 -4.72
N ARG A 56 3.62 19.91 -4.69
CA ARG A 56 4.43 20.22 -3.50
C ARG A 56 3.82 21.32 -2.63
N MET A 57 2.64 21.05 -2.10
CA MET A 57 2.03 21.89 -1.07
C MET A 57 2.51 21.51 0.34
N LYS A 58 2.47 22.48 1.27
CA LYS A 58 2.76 22.21 2.69
C LYS A 58 1.61 21.38 3.27
N PHE A 59 1.95 20.27 3.90
CA PHE A 59 1.00 19.50 4.70
C PHE A 59 0.65 20.24 5.99
N ASP A 60 -0.55 20.00 6.49
CA ASP A 60 -1.03 20.62 7.73
C ASP A 60 -0.27 20.09 8.95
N VAL A 61 0.17 21.00 9.84
CA VAL A 61 0.87 20.66 11.09
C VAL A 61 0.01 19.78 12.01
N ARG A 62 -1.32 19.80 11.86
CA ARG A 62 -2.24 18.94 12.61
C ARG A 62 -1.91 17.46 12.48
N PHE A 63 -1.46 16.98 11.31
CA PHE A 63 -1.03 15.58 11.17
C PHE A 63 0.17 15.23 12.05
N TYR A 64 1.10 16.18 12.21
CA TYR A 64 2.26 16.04 13.10
C TYR A 64 1.86 16.04 14.57
N LEU A 65 0.94 16.94 14.98
CA LEU A 65 0.46 16.98 16.36
C LEU A 65 -0.25 15.68 16.75
N VAL A 66 -1.07 15.11 15.85
CA VAL A 66 -1.72 13.80 16.08
C VAL A 66 -0.68 12.70 16.22
N ALA A 67 0.34 12.66 15.35
CA ALA A 67 1.36 11.61 15.36
C ALA A 67 2.26 11.61 16.62
N ILE A 68 2.48 12.77 17.26
CA ILE A 68 3.25 12.85 18.52
C ILE A 68 2.40 12.51 19.74
N LEU A 69 1.09 12.76 19.67
CA LEU A 69 0.16 12.47 20.76
C LEU A 69 -0.25 10.99 20.83
N PHE A 70 -0.20 10.27 19.69
CA PHE A 70 -0.50 8.83 19.59
C PHE A 70 0.67 7.98 20.08
#